data_AF-A0A929Z4X9-F1
#
_entry.id   AF-A0A929Z4X9-F1
#
_cell.length_a   1.000
_cell.length_b   1.000
_cell.length_c   1.000
_cell.angle_alpha   90.00
_cell.angle_beta   90.00
_cell.angle_gamma   90.00
#
_symmetry.space_group_name_H-M   'P 1'
#
loop_
_entity.id
_entity.type
_entity.pdbx_description
1 polymer ?
#
loop_
_entity_poly.entity_id
_entity_poly.type
_entity_poly.pdbx_seq_one_letter_code
_entity_poly.pdbx_strand_id
1 'polypeptide(L)'
;KEEGVESVSSLAGFEILSEGTSANSGSCLINLKDWKHRKRTAKQIIEDLEKKCERITQANIDFFEPPSVPGYGAASGFELRLLDKTGNNDYHEMERVSKAFVAEVNKRPEIGNAFTFYSASYPQYMLHVDDDKALQKGVKPGKALNNLSVLVGSDYETGFIRFGKPYKVIVQAAPQYRDFPEHLLGLYSKNEDGQMVPYADFMSLSKTYGMSEITRHNLYNSSEVTGAQAPGYSSGQALRAIQEVAQRTLPKGYDYDWAGISKDEAEQGNTAIVIFVVCLVFVYFILAAQYENFLLPLPVIVFLPVGICGAFLFLKVCGLENNIYAQIALVMLIGLLGKNAVLMVEYAVQRKNAGERISQAAISAAVARFRPILMTSIAFIAGLIPMVFASGAGAVGNRTIGTAAVGGMLIGTLGGLVLIPGLYYIFAGMADKLVHYQKEKPLSEEKDKRYSNKRIKESSHDENE
;
A
#
# COMPACT_ATOMS: atom_id res chain seq x y z
N LYS A 1 29.72 4.31 -13.45
CA LYS A 1 29.05 5.18 -14.44
C LYS A 1 28.00 4.34 -15.14
N GLU A 2 26.78 4.85 -15.25
CA GLU A 2 25.63 4.11 -15.78
C GLU A 2 24.95 4.92 -16.89
N GLU A 3 24.49 4.26 -17.94
CA GLU A 3 23.83 4.94 -19.06
C GLU A 3 22.38 5.30 -18.67
N GLY A 4 21.99 6.56 -18.84
CA GLY A 4 20.66 7.06 -18.48
C GLY A 4 20.59 7.79 -17.13
N VAL A 5 21.68 7.80 -16.36
CA VAL A 5 21.85 8.68 -15.19
C VAL A 5 22.28 10.07 -15.66
N GLU A 6 21.66 11.11 -15.09
CA GLU A 6 21.95 12.51 -15.37
C GLU A 6 22.88 13.13 -14.33
N SER A 7 22.55 12.97 -13.05
CA SER A 7 23.36 13.46 -11.93
C SER A 7 23.25 12.54 -10.72
N VAL A 8 24.27 12.58 -9.87
CA VAL A 8 24.30 11.87 -8.59
C VAL A 8 24.71 12.88 -7.53
N SER A 9 23.85 13.08 -6.54
CA SER A 9 24.15 13.87 -5.35
C SER A 9 24.39 12.91 -4.19
N SER A 10 25.50 13.08 -3.47
CA SER A 10 25.82 12.24 -2.31
C SER A 10 25.71 13.05 -1.03
N LEU A 11 25.17 12.41 0.00
CA LEU A 11 25.01 12.92 1.35
C LEU A 11 25.71 11.93 2.29
N ALA A 12 26.96 12.24 2.63
CA ALA A 12 27.69 11.44 3.61
C ALA A 12 27.20 11.76 5.02
N GLY A 13 27.03 10.75 5.86
CA GLY A 13 26.64 10.92 7.26
C GLY A 13 25.13 10.99 7.52
N PHE A 14 24.31 10.80 6.49
CA PHE A 14 22.85 10.89 6.57
C PHE A 14 22.18 9.71 5.87
N GLU A 15 21.28 9.04 6.58
CA GLU A 15 20.49 7.91 6.08
C GLU A 15 19.05 8.37 5.82
N ILE A 16 18.62 8.32 4.55
CA ILE A 16 17.33 8.89 4.15
C ILE A 16 16.13 8.06 4.64
N LEU A 17 16.32 6.76 4.89
CA LEU A 17 15.23 5.87 5.29
C LEU A 17 14.89 6.00 6.78
N SER A 18 15.90 6.07 7.65
CA SER A 18 15.68 6.26 9.09
C SER A 18 15.67 7.74 9.51
N GLU A 19 15.95 8.66 8.58
CA GLU A 19 16.28 10.08 8.87
C GLU A 19 17.43 10.24 9.88
N GLY A 20 18.23 9.18 10.00
CA GLY A 20 19.31 9.05 10.96
C GLY A 20 20.59 9.74 10.51
N THR A 21 21.41 10.12 11.48
CA THR A 21 22.76 10.66 11.21
C THR A 21 23.79 9.73 11.81
N SER A 22 24.60 9.10 10.97
CA SER A 22 25.66 8.20 11.44
C SER A 22 26.91 8.33 10.57
N ALA A 23 28.09 8.25 11.16
CA ALA A 23 29.35 8.41 10.42
C ALA A 23 29.63 7.28 9.40
N ASN A 24 28.95 6.14 9.56
CA ASN A 24 29.08 4.95 8.71
C ASN A 24 27.92 4.78 7.72
N SER A 25 26.98 5.72 7.64
CA SER A 25 25.91 5.73 6.64
C SER A 25 26.07 6.86 5.62
N GLY A 26 25.39 6.72 4.49
CA GLY A 26 25.37 7.75 3.47
C GLY A 26 24.35 7.44 2.38
N SER A 27 23.65 8.48 1.95
CA SER A 27 22.60 8.38 0.94
C SER A 27 23.06 8.97 -0.39
N CYS A 28 22.70 8.32 -1.50
CA CYS A 28 22.91 8.85 -2.84
C CYS A 28 21.58 9.11 -3.54
N LEU A 29 21.34 10.36 -3.95
CA LEU A 29 20.21 10.73 -4.79
C LEU A 29 20.63 10.65 -6.25
N ILE A 30 20.08 9.68 -6.97
CA ILE A 30 20.39 9.42 -8.38
C ILE A 30 19.27 9.99 -9.25
N ASN A 31 19.57 11.06 -9.98
CA ASN A 31 18.65 11.63 -10.95
C ASN A 31 18.84 10.98 -12.31
N LEU A 32 17.76 10.46 -12.88
CA LEU A 32 17.74 9.88 -14.21
C LEU A 32 17.41 10.94 -15.27
N LYS A 33 17.95 10.75 -16.48
CA LYS A 33 17.59 11.56 -17.64
C LYS A 33 16.08 11.47 -17.91
N ASP A 34 15.54 12.52 -18.54
CA ASP A 34 14.16 12.53 -19.04
C ASP A 34 13.86 11.29 -19.90
N TRP A 35 12.63 10.79 -19.85
CA TRP A 35 12.15 9.65 -20.64
C TRP A 35 12.41 9.78 -22.15
N LYS A 36 12.48 11.01 -22.70
CA LYS A 36 12.85 11.24 -24.11
C LYS A 36 14.31 10.90 -24.42
N HIS A 37 15.17 10.94 -23.41
CA HIS A 37 16.62 10.79 -23.53
C HIS A 37 17.14 9.48 -22.92
N ARG A 38 16.25 8.58 -22.50
CA ARG A 38 16.62 7.24 -22.00
C ARG A 38 15.67 6.17 -22.54
N LYS A 39 16.24 4.99 -22.79
CA LYS A 39 15.47 3.80 -23.21
C LYS A 39 15.17 2.84 -22.05
N ARG A 40 16.01 2.85 -21.02
CA ARG A 40 15.91 1.94 -19.87
C ARG A 40 14.99 2.51 -18.79
N THR A 41 14.23 1.65 -18.14
CA THR A 41 13.40 2.00 -16.97
C THR A 41 14.27 2.18 -15.72
N ALA A 42 13.70 2.77 -14.66
CA ALA A 42 14.41 2.92 -13.39
C ALA A 42 14.74 1.53 -12.79
N LYS A 43 13.77 0.61 -12.70
CA LYS A 43 13.99 -0.81 -12.38
C LYS A 43 15.17 -1.46 -13.12
N GLN A 44 15.25 -1.30 -14.45
CA GLN A 44 16.35 -1.89 -15.24
C GLN A 44 17.73 -1.27 -14.94
N ILE A 45 17.75 -0.02 -14.49
CA ILE A 45 18.98 0.67 -14.08
C ILE A 45 19.37 0.18 -12.68
N ILE A 46 18.40 0.03 -11.77
CA ILE A 46 18.61 -0.52 -10.42
C ILE A 46 19.21 -1.94 -10.49
N GLU A 47 18.61 -2.85 -11.25
CA GLU A 47 19.12 -4.24 -11.39
C GLU A 47 20.56 -4.30 -11.91
N ASP A 48 20.97 -3.34 -12.74
CA ASP A 48 22.34 -3.26 -13.27
C ASP A 48 23.31 -2.64 -12.25
N LEU A 49 22.86 -1.65 -11.49
CA LEU A 49 23.63 -1.05 -10.40
C LEU A 49 23.86 -2.06 -9.27
N GLU A 50 22.84 -2.82 -8.87
CA GLU A 50 22.94 -3.90 -7.89
C GLU A 50 24.02 -4.92 -8.31
N LYS A 51 23.94 -5.46 -9.53
CA LYS A 51 24.94 -6.39 -10.07
C LYS A 51 26.36 -5.82 -10.11
N LYS A 52 26.50 -4.53 -10.38
CA LYS A 52 27.81 -3.85 -10.37
C LYS A 52 28.35 -3.66 -8.96
N CYS A 53 27.47 -3.41 -7.99
CA CYS A 53 27.79 -3.18 -6.59
C CYS A 53 28.02 -4.47 -5.80
N GLU A 54 27.60 -5.64 -6.27
CA GLU A 54 27.89 -6.96 -5.65
C GLU A 54 29.39 -7.20 -5.37
N ARG A 55 30.28 -6.55 -6.12
CA ARG A 55 31.75 -6.65 -5.92
C ARG A 55 32.26 -5.89 -4.70
N ILE A 56 31.47 -4.98 -4.13
CA ILE A 56 31.85 -4.14 -3.00
C ILE A 56 31.47 -4.88 -1.72
N THR A 57 32.47 -5.45 -1.03
CA THR A 57 32.23 -6.22 0.20
C THR A 57 32.34 -5.39 1.49
N GLN A 58 32.78 -4.14 1.39
CA GLN A 58 33.04 -3.27 2.54
C GLN A 58 31.81 -2.47 2.98
N ALA A 59 30.75 -2.44 2.17
CA ALA A 59 29.52 -1.70 2.44
C ALA A 59 28.32 -2.47 1.90
N ASN A 60 27.21 -2.40 2.62
CA ASN A 60 25.91 -2.84 2.11
C ASN A 60 25.34 -1.68 1.28
N ILE A 61 24.98 -1.95 0.03
CA ILE A 61 24.49 -0.94 -0.91
C ILE A 61 23.17 -1.46 -1.47
N ASP A 62 22.09 -0.76 -1.11
CA ASP A 62 20.74 -1.05 -1.57
C ASP A 62 20.23 0.09 -2.46
N PHE A 63 19.46 -0.26 -3.48
CA PHE A 63 18.87 0.68 -4.42
C PHE A 63 17.35 0.56 -4.39
N PHE A 64 16.66 1.71 -4.38
CA PHE A 64 15.20 1.73 -4.35
C PHE A 64 14.65 2.91 -5.15
N GLU A 65 13.44 2.73 -5.68
CA GLU A 65 12.68 3.81 -6.33
C GLU A 65 11.92 4.61 -5.26
N PRO A 66 11.62 5.91 -5.48
CA PRO A 66 10.70 6.64 -4.61
C PRO A 66 9.28 6.04 -4.71
N PRO A 67 8.42 6.22 -3.69
CA PRO A 67 7.07 5.67 -3.71
C PRO A 67 6.23 6.23 -4.86
N SER A 68 5.23 5.47 -5.29
CA SER A 68 4.33 5.84 -6.39
C SER A 68 3.52 7.11 -6.12
N VAL A 69 3.26 7.40 -4.84
CA VAL A 69 2.61 8.62 -4.38
C VAL A 69 3.59 9.38 -3.48
N PRO A 70 4.02 10.60 -3.86
CA PRO A 70 4.90 11.40 -3.02
C PRO A 70 4.30 11.61 -1.63
N GLY A 71 5.11 11.43 -0.59
CA GLY A 71 4.72 11.62 0.81
C GLY A 71 4.40 10.35 1.60
N TYR A 72 4.36 9.16 0.97
CA TYR A 72 4.13 7.89 1.68
C TYR A 72 5.37 7.30 2.36
N GLY A 73 6.58 7.77 2.02
CA GLY A 73 7.84 7.26 2.55
C GLY A 73 9.02 7.65 1.68
N ALA A 74 10.22 7.22 2.06
CA ALA A 74 11.45 7.47 1.31
C ALA A 74 11.72 6.42 0.21
N ALA A 75 11.15 5.22 0.33
CA ALA A 75 11.30 4.13 -0.63
C ALA A 75 9.95 3.55 -1.09
N SER A 76 9.94 3.02 -2.31
CA SER A 76 8.89 2.16 -2.85
C SER A 76 9.09 0.72 -2.40
N GLY A 77 8.03 -0.09 -2.48
CA GLY A 77 8.03 -1.47 -2.05
C GLY A 77 7.14 -1.68 -0.84
N PHE A 78 7.43 -2.73 -0.06
CA PHE A 78 6.74 -2.98 1.19
C PHE A 78 7.53 -2.46 2.37
N GLU A 79 6.81 -2.04 3.40
CA GLU A 79 7.37 -1.51 4.63
C GLU A 79 6.60 -2.06 5.82
N LEU A 80 7.32 -2.64 6.77
CA LEU A 80 6.75 -3.12 8.02
C LEU A 80 7.62 -2.72 9.23
N ARG A 81 7.00 -2.79 10.39
CA ARG A 81 7.63 -2.60 11.70
C ARG A 81 7.48 -3.88 12.49
N LEU A 82 8.59 -4.56 12.76
CA LEU A 82 8.61 -5.63 13.75
C LEU A 82 8.53 -5.01 15.14
N LEU A 83 7.63 -5.51 15.97
CA LEU A 83 7.34 -4.97 17.30
C LEU A 83 7.81 -5.95 18.38
N ASP A 84 8.53 -5.44 19.38
CA ASP A 84 8.83 -6.17 20.61
C ASP A 84 7.74 -5.87 21.64
N LYS A 85 6.90 -6.87 21.92
CA LYS A 85 5.84 -6.83 22.94
C LYS A 85 6.20 -7.63 24.19
N THR A 86 7.44 -8.09 24.33
CA THR A 86 7.90 -8.84 25.51
C THR A 86 8.02 -7.96 26.75
N GLY A 87 8.28 -6.66 26.56
CA GLY A 87 8.50 -5.69 27.63
C GLY A 87 9.90 -5.73 28.25
N ASN A 88 10.78 -6.64 27.78
CA ASN A 88 12.15 -6.79 28.28
C ASN A 88 13.12 -5.75 27.68
N ASN A 89 12.79 -5.17 26.52
CA ASN A 89 13.62 -4.20 25.80
C ASN A 89 15.05 -4.71 25.51
N ASP A 90 15.21 -6.00 25.23
CA ASP A 90 16.50 -6.56 24.82
C ASP A 90 16.74 -6.27 23.33
N TYR A 91 17.54 -5.23 23.07
CA TYR A 91 17.90 -4.79 21.72
C TYR A 91 18.70 -5.85 20.95
N HIS A 92 19.52 -6.66 21.62
CA HIS A 92 20.31 -7.71 20.97
C HIS A 92 19.44 -8.91 20.57
N GLU A 93 18.42 -9.23 21.36
CA GLU A 93 17.40 -10.20 20.97
C GLU A 93 16.58 -9.70 19.77
N MET A 94 16.15 -8.44 19.80
CA MET A 94 15.42 -7.82 18.69
C MET A 94 16.23 -7.81 17.39
N GLU A 95 17.53 -7.53 17.45
CA GLU A 95 18.43 -7.60 16.28
C GLU A 95 18.48 -9.03 15.71
N ARG A 96 18.62 -10.05 16.57
CA ARG A 96 18.63 -11.45 16.14
C ARG A 96 17.31 -11.86 15.48
N VAL A 97 16.18 -11.52 16.11
CA VAL A 97 14.85 -11.82 15.58
C VAL A 97 14.61 -11.11 14.25
N SER A 98 14.96 -9.83 14.16
CA SER A 98 14.80 -9.03 12.94
C SER A 98 15.62 -9.59 11.78
N LYS A 99 16.91 -9.90 12.00
CA LYS A 99 17.78 -10.47 10.97
C LYS A 99 17.34 -11.88 10.55
N ALA A 100 16.91 -12.71 11.49
CA ALA A 100 16.39 -14.05 11.19
C ALA A 100 15.09 -13.95 10.37
N PHE A 101 14.19 -13.04 10.73
CA PHE A 101 12.96 -12.79 9.98
C PHE A 101 13.26 -12.32 8.55
N VAL A 102 14.14 -11.33 8.38
CA VAL A 102 14.57 -10.84 7.05
C VAL A 102 15.20 -11.96 6.22
N ALA A 103 16.01 -12.83 6.84
CA ALA A 103 16.61 -13.97 6.15
C ALA A 103 15.55 -14.98 5.66
N GLU A 104 14.51 -15.25 6.44
CA GLU A 104 13.41 -16.12 6.00
C GLU A 104 12.53 -15.46 4.94
N VAL A 105 12.28 -14.15 5.05
CA VAL A 105 11.53 -13.38 4.04
C VAL A 105 12.26 -13.40 2.69
N ASN A 106 13.58 -13.23 2.67
CA ASN A 106 14.40 -13.29 1.45
C ASN A 106 14.46 -14.69 0.80
N LYS A 107 14.05 -15.77 1.49
CA LYS A 107 13.96 -17.11 0.86
C LYS A 107 12.69 -17.28 0.02
N ARG A 108 11.71 -16.38 0.18
CA ARG A 108 10.42 -16.46 -0.52
C ARG A 108 10.59 -16.01 -1.97
N PRO A 109 10.10 -16.78 -2.96
CA PRO A 109 10.20 -16.40 -4.37
C PRO A 109 9.40 -15.14 -4.72
N GLU A 110 8.44 -14.75 -3.87
CA GLU A 110 7.64 -13.53 -4.04
C GLU A 110 8.41 -12.25 -3.67
N ILE A 111 9.53 -12.37 -2.96
CA ILE A 111 10.32 -11.24 -2.44
C ILE A 111 11.61 -11.11 -3.26
N GLY A 112 11.91 -9.89 -3.72
CA GLY A 112 13.13 -9.60 -4.46
C GLY A 112 14.29 -9.37 -3.50
N ASN A 113 14.12 -8.39 -2.62
CA ASN A 113 15.05 -8.06 -1.55
C ASN A 113 14.29 -7.49 -0.35
N ALA A 114 14.68 -7.91 0.85
CA ALA A 114 14.24 -7.36 2.12
C ALA A 114 15.47 -7.07 2.97
N PHE A 115 15.47 -5.94 3.67
CA PHE A 115 16.58 -5.52 4.53
C PHE A 115 16.07 -4.74 5.75
N THR A 116 16.97 -4.60 6.73
CA THR A 116 16.75 -3.80 7.94
C THR A 116 18.06 -3.13 8.32
N PHE A 117 17.99 -1.87 8.75
CA PHE A 117 19.12 -1.15 9.32
C PHE A 117 19.22 -1.28 10.84
N TYR A 118 18.34 -2.08 11.46
CA TYR A 118 18.36 -2.28 12.91
C TYR A 118 19.64 -3.00 13.34
N SER A 119 20.45 -2.33 14.16
CA SER A 119 21.72 -2.83 14.67
C SER A 119 21.91 -2.43 16.14
N ALA A 120 21.88 -3.42 17.03
CA ALA A 120 22.22 -3.28 18.44
C ALA A 120 23.72 -3.54 18.70
N SER A 121 24.46 -3.87 17.64
CA SER A 121 25.88 -4.20 17.68
C SER A 121 26.77 -2.99 17.33
N TYR A 122 26.28 -1.76 17.53
CA TYR A 122 27.07 -0.56 17.28
C TYR A 122 28.15 -0.40 18.37
N PRO A 123 29.44 -0.28 18.02
CA PRO A 123 30.50 -0.17 19.01
C PRO A 123 30.41 1.17 19.75
N GLN A 124 30.36 1.10 21.07
CA GLN A 124 30.29 2.23 21.99
C GLN A 124 31.34 2.06 23.08
N TYR A 125 31.73 3.19 23.70
CA TYR A 125 32.58 3.17 24.90
C TYR A 125 31.77 3.66 26.09
N MET A 126 31.70 2.84 27.14
CA MET A 126 31.11 3.22 28.42
C MET A 126 32.19 3.79 29.32
N LEU A 127 31.96 5.00 29.83
CA LEU A 127 32.83 5.67 30.79
C LEU A 127 32.41 5.26 32.20
N HIS A 128 33.28 4.56 32.91
CA HIS A 128 33.07 4.23 34.32
C HIS A 128 33.84 5.21 35.19
N VAL A 129 33.13 5.92 36.07
CA VAL A 129 33.71 6.84 37.05
C VAL A 129 33.76 6.15 38.41
N ASP A 130 34.92 6.22 39.05
CA ASP A 130 35.12 5.78 40.43
C ASP A 130 34.96 7.00 41.35
N ASP A 131 33.76 7.15 41.90
CA ASP A 131 33.40 8.32 42.71
C ASP A 131 34.29 8.45 43.95
N ASP A 132 34.66 7.33 44.58
CA ASP A 132 35.51 7.32 45.77
C ASP A 132 36.93 7.84 45.44
N LYS A 133 37.53 7.37 44.34
CA LYS A 133 38.85 7.87 43.89
C LYS A 133 38.80 9.32 43.45
N ALA A 134 37.72 9.74 42.78
CA ALA A 134 37.55 11.12 42.37
C ALA A 134 37.50 12.05 43.61
N LEU A 135 36.71 11.68 44.62
CA LEU A 135 36.56 12.44 45.86
C LEU A 135 37.85 12.47 46.69
N GLN A 136 38.60 11.36 46.77
CA GLN A 136 39.92 11.32 47.42
C GLN A 136 40.92 12.29 46.80
N LYS A 137 40.79 12.57 45.49
CA LYS A 137 41.63 13.53 44.75
C LYS A 137 41.06 14.95 44.76
N GLY A 138 39.99 15.21 45.52
CA GLY A 138 39.31 16.50 45.59
C GLY A 138 38.55 16.88 44.32
N VAL A 139 38.20 15.90 43.47
CA VAL A 139 37.45 16.10 42.22
C VAL A 139 35.99 15.71 42.43
N LYS A 140 35.07 16.63 42.12
CA LYS A 140 33.62 16.33 42.11
C LYS A 140 33.25 15.63 40.79
N PRO A 141 32.75 14.37 40.81
CA PRO A 141 32.41 13.61 39.61
C PRO A 141 31.52 14.37 38.62
N GLY A 142 30.44 15.00 39.10
CA GLY A 142 29.54 15.76 38.23
C GLY A 142 30.21 16.95 37.50
N LYS A 143 31.13 17.66 38.17
CA LYS A 143 31.88 18.77 37.56
C LYS A 143 32.89 18.27 36.54
N ALA A 144 33.55 17.16 36.86
CA ALA A 144 34.46 16.45 35.96
C ALA A 144 33.74 15.95 34.70
N LEU A 145 32.60 15.29 34.83
CA LEU A 145 31.80 14.83 33.70
C LEU A 145 31.26 15.98 32.86
N ASN A 146 30.81 17.08 33.47
CA ASN A 146 30.38 18.26 32.72
C ASN A 146 31.53 18.86 31.90
N ASN A 147 32.73 18.97 32.49
CA ASN A 147 33.91 19.43 31.77
C ASN A 147 34.28 18.48 30.61
N LEU A 148 34.24 17.17 30.83
CA LEU A 148 34.49 16.18 29.78
C LEU A 148 33.44 16.25 28.65
N SER A 149 32.16 16.51 28.99
CA SER A 149 31.09 16.72 28.02
C SER A 149 31.39 17.92 27.10
N VAL A 150 31.87 19.04 27.65
CA VAL A 150 32.28 20.21 26.84
C VAL A 150 33.47 19.86 25.94
N LEU A 151 34.47 19.15 26.46
CA LEU A 151 35.68 18.79 25.71
C LEU A 151 35.36 17.85 24.53
N VAL A 152 34.50 16.84 24.74
CA VAL A 152 34.23 15.78 23.75
C VAL A 152 32.94 16.02 22.98
N GLY A 153 31.82 16.21 23.67
CA GLY A 153 30.47 16.34 23.11
C GLY A 153 30.15 17.72 22.55
N SER A 154 31.01 18.71 22.80
CA SER A 154 30.82 20.14 22.53
C SER A 154 29.70 20.78 23.36
N ASP A 155 29.80 22.09 23.61
CA ASP A 155 28.76 22.84 24.29
C ASP A 155 28.48 24.19 23.64
N TYR A 156 27.22 24.62 23.73
CA TYR A 156 26.77 25.92 23.27
C TYR A 156 26.86 26.94 24.40
N GLU A 157 27.94 27.71 24.41
CA GLU A 157 28.21 28.69 25.48
C GLU A 157 27.49 30.02 25.25
N THR A 158 27.55 30.55 24.02
CA THR A 158 26.96 31.86 23.71
C THR A 158 26.70 32.03 22.21
N GLY A 159 26.08 33.13 21.83
CA GLY A 159 25.87 33.50 20.43
C GLY A 159 26.18 34.97 20.18
N PHE A 160 26.59 35.30 18.95
CA PHE A 160 26.85 36.68 18.54
C PHE A 160 26.24 36.96 17.17
N ILE A 161 25.87 38.20 16.91
CA ILE A 161 25.31 38.60 15.62
C ILE A 161 26.43 39.06 14.70
N ARG A 162 26.47 38.51 13.50
CA ARG A 162 27.36 38.95 12.42
C ARG A 162 26.57 38.96 11.11
N PHE A 163 26.72 40.00 10.30
CA PHE A 163 25.99 40.12 9.03
C PHE A 163 24.45 40.00 9.17
N GLY A 164 23.90 40.49 10.27
CA GLY A 164 22.46 40.39 10.57
C GLY A 164 21.96 38.98 10.91
N LYS A 165 22.85 37.99 11.06
CA LYS A 165 22.52 36.62 11.44
C LYS A 165 23.11 36.28 12.82
N PRO A 166 22.36 35.61 13.70
CA PRO A 166 22.90 35.06 14.94
C PRO A 166 23.78 33.84 14.63
N TYR A 167 25.01 33.83 15.12
CA TYR A 167 25.94 32.70 15.07
C TYR A 167 26.07 32.09 16.46
N LYS A 168 26.11 30.77 16.52
CA LYS A 168 26.37 30.01 17.75
C LYS A 168 27.89 29.88 17.97
N VAL A 169 28.34 30.09 19.19
CA VAL A 169 29.71 29.79 19.64
C VAL A 169 29.67 28.43 20.32
N ILE A 170 30.26 27.45 19.65
CA ILE A 170 30.37 26.08 20.14
C ILE A 170 31.81 25.89 20.62
N VAL A 171 31.98 25.46 21.86
CA VAL A 171 33.28 25.12 22.44
C VAL A 171 33.45 23.61 22.42
N GLN A 172 34.59 23.15 21.90
CA GLN A 172 34.96 21.74 21.84
C GLN A 172 36.49 21.62 21.84
N ALA A 173 37.03 20.52 22.36
CA ALA A 173 38.45 20.23 22.21
C ALA A 173 38.82 19.99 20.74
N ALA A 174 40.03 20.40 20.36
CA ALA A 174 40.55 20.17 19.02
C ALA A 174 40.67 18.66 18.72
N PRO A 175 40.52 18.24 17.44
CA PRO A 175 40.44 16.82 17.07
C PRO A 175 41.55 15.95 17.66
N GLN A 176 42.81 16.43 17.65
CA GLN A 176 43.97 15.67 18.13
C GLN A 176 43.83 15.12 19.57
N TYR A 177 43.01 15.76 20.41
CA TYR A 177 42.79 15.34 21.80
C TYR A 177 41.65 14.32 21.97
N ARG A 178 40.91 14.02 20.90
CA ARG A 178 39.71 13.16 20.90
C ARG A 178 39.63 12.22 19.69
N ASP A 179 40.74 12.03 18.97
CA ASP A 179 40.82 11.11 17.82
C ASP A 179 40.70 9.63 18.25
N PHE A 180 41.23 9.30 19.44
CA PHE A 180 41.21 7.95 20.00
C PHE A 180 40.63 7.93 21.43
N PRO A 181 39.87 6.89 21.81
CA PRO A 181 39.29 6.76 23.16
C PRO A 181 40.33 6.87 24.29
N GLU A 182 41.55 6.39 24.06
CA GLU A 182 42.64 6.42 25.03
C GLU A 182 43.11 7.85 25.34
N HIS A 183 42.99 8.78 24.38
CA HIS A 183 43.36 10.18 24.58
C HIS A 183 42.44 10.89 25.60
N LEU A 184 41.21 10.41 25.78
CA LEU A 184 40.26 10.96 26.75
C LEU A 184 40.78 10.85 28.19
N LEU A 185 41.48 9.77 28.51
CA LEU A 185 42.07 9.56 29.84
C LEU A 185 43.26 10.50 30.11
N GLY A 186 43.89 11.01 29.06
CA GLY A 186 44.97 12.00 29.14
C GLY A 186 44.48 13.45 29.33
N LEU A 187 43.17 13.68 29.32
CA LEU A 187 42.58 14.97 29.66
C LEU A 187 42.61 15.19 31.17
N TYR A 188 42.44 16.44 31.60
CA TYR A 188 42.56 16.82 33.02
C TYR A 188 41.30 17.50 33.53
N SER A 189 40.98 17.25 34.79
CA SER A 189 39.98 17.98 35.57
C SER A 189 40.65 18.73 36.73
N LYS A 190 40.13 19.91 37.07
CA LYS A 190 40.67 20.72 38.16
C LYS A 190 40.00 20.34 39.48
N ASN A 191 40.79 19.97 40.49
CA ASN A 191 40.30 19.67 41.84
C ASN A 191 40.01 20.94 42.66
N GLU A 192 39.47 20.79 43.87
CA GLU A 192 39.15 21.92 44.77
C GLU A 192 40.39 22.73 45.20
N ASP A 193 41.54 22.07 45.32
CA ASP A 193 42.83 22.70 45.63
C ASP A 193 43.48 23.39 44.41
N GLY A 194 42.84 23.31 43.25
CA GLY A 194 43.27 23.94 42.00
C GLY A 194 44.34 23.18 41.21
N GLN A 195 44.68 21.96 41.62
CA GLN A 195 45.57 21.03 40.93
C GLN A 195 44.84 20.35 39.76
N MET A 196 45.60 19.99 38.72
CA MET A 196 45.07 19.26 37.56
C MET A 196 45.22 17.76 37.81
N VAL A 197 44.10 17.05 37.79
CA VAL A 197 44.02 15.60 37.99
C VAL A 197 43.63 14.96 36.66
N PRO A 198 44.43 14.02 36.12
CA PRO A 198 44.10 13.35 34.86
C PRO A 198 42.86 12.46 35.03
N TYR A 199 42.01 12.34 34.01
CA TYR A 199 40.83 11.48 34.10
C TYR A 199 41.20 9.99 34.28
N ALA A 200 42.37 9.55 33.81
CA ALA A 200 42.92 8.21 34.04
C ALA A 200 42.94 7.78 35.52
N ASP A 201 43.03 8.75 36.43
CA ASP A 201 43.18 8.49 37.87
C ASP A 201 41.91 8.00 38.56
N PHE A 202 40.74 8.30 37.98
CA PHE A 202 39.43 8.03 38.57
C PHE A 202 38.38 7.60 37.54
N MET A 203 38.77 7.41 36.27
CA MET A 203 37.89 6.93 35.20
C MET A 203 38.53 5.77 34.42
N SER A 204 37.68 4.89 33.91
CA SER A 204 38.07 3.81 33.00
C SER A 204 37.10 3.71 31.82
N LEU A 205 37.57 3.16 30.71
CA LEU A 205 36.74 2.89 29.52
C LEU A 205 36.51 1.40 29.37
N SER A 206 35.26 1.02 29.12
CA SER A 206 34.92 -0.33 28.67
C SER A 206 34.27 -0.27 27.28
N LYS A 207 34.60 -1.23 26.42
CA LYS A 207 33.93 -1.39 25.13
C LYS A 207 32.60 -2.07 25.36
N THR A 208 31.52 -1.46 24.87
CA THR A 208 30.17 -2.02 24.89
C THR A 208 29.56 -1.95 23.50
N TYR A 209 28.48 -2.69 23.27
CA TYR A 209 27.74 -2.67 22.03
C TYR A 209 26.29 -2.31 22.32
N GLY A 210 25.78 -1.33 21.59
CA GLY A 210 24.42 -0.82 21.77
C GLY A 210 23.79 -0.36 20.46
N MET A 211 22.59 0.21 20.58
CA MET A 211 21.90 0.83 19.43
C MET A 211 22.52 2.18 19.10
N SER A 212 22.68 2.48 17.81
CA SER A 212 22.94 3.86 17.36
C SER A 212 21.68 4.73 17.47
N GLU A 213 20.52 4.18 17.15
CA GLU A 213 19.23 4.85 17.12
C GLU A 213 18.15 3.88 17.63
N ILE A 214 17.20 4.37 18.43
CA ILE A 214 16.08 3.55 18.91
C ILE A 214 14.82 4.04 18.21
N THR A 215 14.19 3.15 17.44
CA THR A 215 12.90 3.43 16.79
C THR A 215 11.76 2.79 17.57
N ARG A 216 10.63 3.48 17.60
CA ARG A 216 9.41 3.02 18.27
C ARG A 216 8.21 3.17 17.34
N HIS A 217 7.33 2.20 17.37
CA HIS A 217 6.08 2.21 16.61
C HIS A 217 4.94 1.75 17.51
N ASN A 218 3.86 2.52 17.56
CA ASN A 218 2.68 2.24 18.40
C ASN A 218 3.04 1.91 19.86
N LEU A 219 3.95 2.70 20.44
CA LEU A 219 4.50 2.60 21.81
C LEU A 219 5.45 1.41 22.08
N TYR A 220 5.67 0.51 21.11
CA TYR A 220 6.63 -0.59 21.24
C TYR A 220 7.99 -0.21 20.64
N ASN A 221 9.06 -0.84 21.11
CA ASN A 221 10.31 -0.82 20.38
C ASN A 221 10.11 -1.54 19.06
N SER A 222 10.62 -0.96 17.98
CA SER A 222 10.42 -1.53 16.65
C SER A 222 11.71 -1.65 15.86
N SER A 223 11.71 -2.61 14.94
CA SER A 223 12.69 -2.71 13.87
C SER A 223 11.99 -2.44 12.55
N GLU A 224 12.55 -1.54 11.75
CA GLU A 224 12.09 -1.29 10.40
C GLU A 224 12.62 -2.37 9.47
N VAL A 225 11.70 -3.00 8.76
CA VAL A 225 12.03 -3.92 7.67
C VAL A 225 11.36 -3.37 6.41
N THR A 226 12.16 -3.19 5.38
CA THR A 226 11.72 -2.66 4.08
C THR A 226 12.27 -3.52 2.95
N GLY A 227 11.66 -3.46 1.78
CA GLY A 227 12.06 -4.27 0.65
C GLY A 227 11.16 -4.15 -0.57
N ALA A 228 11.55 -4.81 -1.65
CA ALA A 228 10.78 -4.85 -2.88
C ALA A 228 10.32 -6.28 -3.23
N GLN A 229 9.18 -6.35 -3.90
CA GLN A 229 8.66 -7.60 -4.46
C GLN A 229 9.50 -8.11 -5.63
N ALA A 230 9.53 -9.43 -5.81
CA ALA A 230 10.26 -10.04 -6.92
C ALA A 230 9.61 -9.71 -8.28
N PRO A 231 10.38 -9.72 -9.38
CA PRO A 231 9.84 -9.50 -10.72
C PRO A 231 8.69 -10.47 -11.05
N GLY A 232 7.55 -9.92 -11.47
CA GLY A 232 6.35 -10.70 -11.83
C GLY A 232 5.39 -11.00 -10.68
N TYR A 233 5.71 -10.59 -9.45
CA TYR A 233 4.81 -10.66 -8.30
C TYR A 233 4.21 -9.29 -7.97
N SER A 234 2.99 -9.29 -7.46
CA SER A 234 2.31 -8.07 -7.01
C SER A 234 2.67 -7.73 -5.56
N SER A 235 2.49 -6.47 -5.17
CA SER A 235 2.66 -6.02 -3.77
C SER A 235 1.80 -6.85 -2.81
N GLY A 236 0.51 -7.05 -3.09
CA GLY A 236 -0.37 -7.90 -2.28
C GLY A 236 0.01 -9.39 -2.23
N GLN A 237 0.81 -9.91 -3.16
CA GLN A 237 1.39 -11.25 -3.05
C GLN A 237 2.58 -11.25 -2.09
N ALA A 238 3.45 -10.25 -2.17
CA ALA A 238 4.55 -10.05 -1.23
C ALA A 238 4.03 -9.86 0.21
N LEU A 239 3.01 -9.02 0.42
CA LEU A 239 2.40 -8.81 1.75
C LEU A 239 1.85 -10.11 2.35
N ARG A 240 1.18 -10.94 1.55
CA ARG A 240 0.69 -12.26 1.99
C ARG A 240 1.83 -13.23 2.32
N ALA A 241 2.88 -13.26 1.49
CA ALA A 241 4.05 -14.10 1.76
C ALA A 241 4.75 -13.68 3.06
N ILE A 242 4.89 -12.38 3.31
CA ILE A 242 5.45 -11.82 4.55
C ILE A 242 4.57 -12.19 5.74
N GLN A 243 3.24 -12.06 5.63
CA GLN A 243 2.31 -12.47 6.68
C GLN A 243 2.42 -13.96 7.02
N GLU A 244 2.56 -14.84 6.02
CA GLU A 244 2.78 -16.27 6.22
C GLU A 244 4.12 -16.56 6.94
N VAL A 245 5.19 -15.84 6.58
CA VAL A 245 6.49 -15.97 7.24
C VAL A 245 6.41 -15.46 8.68
N ALA A 246 5.74 -14.33 8.91
CA ALA A 246 5.55 -13.76 10.24
C ALA A 246 4.85 -14.74 11.19
N GLN A 247 3.80 -15.40 10.72
CA GLN A 247 3.06 -16.39 11.52
C GLN A 247 3.88 -17.64 11.86
N ARG A 248 4.90 -17.98 11.07
CA ARG A 248 5.71 -19.20 11.26
C ARG A 248 7.01 -18.94 12.02
N THR A 249 7.64 -17.80 11.77
CA THR A 249 9.01 -17.52 12.18
C THR A 249 9.09 -16.63 13.41
N LEU A 250 8.10 -15.76 13.65
CA LEU A 250 8.17 -14.83 14.79
C LEU A 250 8.03 -15.58 16.13
N PRO A 251 8.97 -15.39 17.07
CA PRO A 251 8.84 -15.93 18.42
C PRO A 251 7.66 -15.32 19.18
N LYS A 252 7.19 -16.01 20.21
CA LYS A 252 6.16 -15.48 21.11
C LYS A 252 6.62 -14.17 21.75
N GLY A 253 5.77 -13.15 21.71
CA GLY A 253 6.07 -11.81 22.23
C GLY A 253 6.60 -10.84 21.18
N TYR A 254 6.88 -11.30 19.96
CA TYR A 254 7.11 -10.44 18.81
C TYR A 254 5.88 -10.41 17.92
N ASP A 255 5.64 -9.26 17.31
CA ASP A 255 4.56 -9.05 16.36
C ASP A 255 5.06 -8.20 15.19
N TYR A 256 4.21 -7.96 14.21
CA TYR A 256 4.49 -7.03 13.13
C TYR A 256 3.34 -6.06 12.93
N ASP A 257 3.66 -4.88 12.42
CA ASP A 257 2.68 -3.88 12.00
C ASP A 257 3.06 -3.34 10.64
N TRP A 258 2.08 -3.00 9.83
CA TRP A 258 2.32 -2.44 8.51
C TRP A 258 2.56 -0.94 8.60
N ALA A 259 3.48 -0.43 7.77
CA ALA A 259 3.78 1.00 7.69
C ALA A 259 3.62 1.53 6.26
N GLY A 260 3.57 2.85 6.15
CA GLY A 260 3.50 3.55 4.86
C GLY A 260 2.40 3.02 3.94
N ILE A 261 2.75 2.83 2.67
CA ILE A 261 1.82 2.36 1.62
C ILE A 261 1.34 0.91 1.86
N SER A 262 2.13 0.10 2.57
CA SER A 262 1.77 -1.29 2.86
C SER A 262 0.61 -1.38 3.86
N LYS A 263 0.53 -0.42 4.78
CA LYS A 263 -0.59 -0.33 5.73
C LYS A 263 -1.90 -0.09 4.99
N ASP A 264 -1.91 0.91 4.12
CA ASP A 264 -3.10 1.26 3.35
C ASP A 264 -3.50 0.11 2.41
N GLU A 265 -2.53 -0.58 1.79
CA GLU A 265 -2.83 -1.75 0.96
C GLU A 265 -3.43 -2.91 1.76
N ALA A 266 -2.88 -3.19 2.95
CA ALA A 266 -3.38 -4.23 3.83
C ALA A 266 -4.78 -3.93 4.37
N GLU A 267 -5.07 -2.67 4.72
CA GLU A 267 -6.38 -2.23 5.24
C GLU A 267 -7.44 -2.11 4.13
N GLN A 268 -7.07 -1.62 2.94
CA GLN A 268 -8.03 -1.35 1.85
C GLN A 268 -8.40 -2.59 1.02
N GLY A 269 -7.71 -3.72 1.20
CA GLY A 269 -7.85 -4.90 0.34
C GLY A 269 -9.28 -5.40 0.09
N ASN A 270 -10.22 -5.18 1.01
CA ASN A 270 -11.62 -5.62 0.87
C ASN A 270 -12.62 -4.50 0.54
N THR A 271 -12.22 -3.23 0.59
CA THR A 271 -13.13 -2.09 0.40
C THR A 271 -13.66 -2.01 -1.03
N ALA A 272 -12.87 -2.42 -2.01
CA ALA A 272 -13.25 -2.40 -3.42
C ALA A 272 -14.49 -3.27 -3.72
N ILE A 273 -14.60 -4.44 -3.08
CA ILE A 273 -15.75 -5.34 -3.23
C ILE A 273 -17.00 -4.69 -2.65
N VAL A 274 -16.88 -4.04 -1.49
CA VAL A 274 -17.98 -3.31 -0.85
C VAL A 274 -18.48 -2.18 -1.75
N ILE A 275 -17.57 -1.35 -2.28
CA ILE A 275 -17.91 -0.27 -3.22
C ILE A 275 -18.62 -0.83 -4.44
N PHE A 276 -18.10 -1.91 -5.02
CA PHE A 276 -18.68 -2.55 -6.20
C PHE A 276 -20.12 -3.04 -5.95
N VAL A 277 -20.36 -3.72 -4.82
CA VAL A 277 -21.71 -4.18 -4.44
C VAL A 277 -22.66 -3.00 -4.21
N VAL A 278 -22.21 -1.96 -3.51
CA VAL A 278 -23.00 -0.74 -3.27
C VAL A 278 -23.40 -0.09 -4.59
N CYS A 279 -22.46 0.11 -5.52
CA CYS A 279 -22.75 0.66 -6.85
C CYS A 279 -23.77 -0.19 -7.62
N LEU A 280 -23.64 -1.51 -7.57
CA LEU A 280 -24.56 -2.43 -8.25
C LEU A 280 -25.97 -2.36 -7.65
N VAL A 281 -26.10 -2.27 -6.33
CA VAL A 281 -27.38 -2.08 -5.64
C VAL A 281 -28.03 -0.74 -6.00
N PHE A 282 -27.27 0.35 -6.06
CA PHE A 282 -27.80 1.65 -6.49
C PHE A 282 -28.27 1.64 -7.94
N VAL A 283 -27.48 1.06 -8.85
CA VAL A 283 -27.87 0.90 -10.26
C VAL A 283 -29.15 0.06 -10.36
N TYR A 284 -29.26 -1.03 -9.59
CA TYR A 284 -30.48 -1.84 -9.54
C TYR A 284 -31.70 -1.03 -9.14
N PHE A 285 -31.64 -0.27 -8.04
CA PHE A 285 -32.79 0.48 -7.55
C PHE A 285 -33.22 1.60 -8.50
N ILE A 286 -32.25 2.31 -9.11
CA ILE A 286 -32.54 3.34 -10.10
C ILE A 286 -33.26 2.74 -11.31
N LEU A 287 -32.78 1.60 -11.82
CA LEU A 287 -33.43 0.90 -12.94
C LEU A 287 -34.78 0.31 -12.56
N ALA A 288 -34.91 -0.24 -11.35
CA ALA A 288 -36.19 -0.77 -10.85
C ALA A 288 -37.24 0.33 -10.75
N ALA A 289 -36.85 1.52 -10.28
CA ALA A 289 -37.70 2.70 -10.25
C ALA A 289 -38.05 3.19 -11.66
N GLN A 290 -37.09 3.24 -12.58
CA GLN A 290 -37.32 3.69 -13.95
C GLN A 290 -38.25 2.76 -14.74
N TYR A 291 -38.13 1.45 -14.56
CA TYR A 291 -38.96 0.46 -15.26
C TYR A 291 -40.26 0.12 -14.52
N GLU A 292 -40.48 0.68 -13.33
CA GLU A 292 -41.58 0.33 -12.41
C GLU A 292 -41.72 -1.20 -12.19
N ASN A 293 -40.60 -1.93 -12.28
CA ASN A 293 -40.58 -3.38 -12.22
C ASN A 293 -39.23 -3.88 -11.71
N PHE A 294 -39.25 -4.73 -10.69
CA PHE A 294 -38.05 -5.31 -10.08
C PHE A 294 -37.36 -6.39 -10.93
N LEU A 295 -38.05 -6.98 -11.91
CA LEU A 295 -37.51 -8.07 -12.74
C LEU A 295 -36.77 -7.58 -13.99
N LEU A 296 -37.17 -6.45 -14.56
CA LEU A 296 -36.59 -5.89 -15.79
C LEU A 296 -35.15 -5.33 -15.66
N PRO A 297 -34.69 -4.88 -14.47
CA PRO A 297 -33.28 -4.55 -14.22
C PRO A 297 -32.34 -5.76 -14.11
N LEU A 298 -32.85 -6.95 -13.77
CA LEU A 298 -32.01 -8.14 -13.55
C LEU A 298 -31.22 -8.57 -14.80
N PRO A 299 -31.78 -8.57 -16.04
CA PRO A 299 -31.00 -8.78 -17.26
C PRO A 299 -29.74 -7.91 -17.36
N VAL A 300 -29.84 -6.64 -16.95
CA VAL A 300 -28.71 -5.70 -17.01
C VAL A 300 -27.62 -6.11 -16.02
N ILE A 301 -28.00 -6.47 -14.80
CA ILE A 301 -27.06 -6.83 -13.73
C ILE A 301 -26.38 -8.17 -14.00
N VAL A 302 -27.14 -9.17 -14.43
CA VAL A 302 -26.62 -10.51 -14.73
C VAL A 302 -25.63 -10.48 -15.90
N PHE A 303 -25.75 -9.49 -16.79
CA PHE A 303 -24.82 -9.28 -17.90
C PHE A 303 -23.49 -8.61 -17.47
N LEU A 304 -23.48 -7.73 -16.47
CA LEU A 304 -22.27 -6.98 -16.07
C LEU A 304 -21.01 -7.85 -15.80
N PRO A 305 -21.10 -9.02 -15.15
CA PRO A 305 -19.96 -9.91 -14.96
C PRO A 305 -19.23 -10.30 -16.26
N VAL A 306 -19.91 -10.33 -17.40
CA VAL A 306 -19.31 -10.68 -18.70
C VAL A 306 -18.30 -9.63 -19.14
N GLY A 307 -18.65 -8.34 -19.00
CA GLY A 307 -17.72 -7.26 -19.31
C GLY A 307 -16.57 -7.15 -18.30
N ILE A 308 -16.84 -7.43 -17.02
CA ILE A 308 -15.81 -7.47 -15.98
C ILE A 308 -14.80 -8.59 -16.26
N CYS A 309 -15.28 -9.77 -16.68
CA CYS A 309 -14.42 -10.87 -17.13
C CYS A 309 -13.53 -10.43 -18.30
N GLY A 310 -14.07 -9.67 -19.25
CA GLY A 310 -13.29 -9.07 -20.34
C GLY A 310 -12.19 -8.11 -19.87
N ALA A 311 -12.48 -7.27 -18.87
CA ALA A 311 -11.49 -6.37 -18.29
C ALA A 311 -10.34 -7.15 -17.62
N PHE A 312 -10.66 -8.16 -16.79
CA PHE A 312 -9.65 -8.99 -16.15
C PHE A 312 -8.83 -9.83 -17.14
N LEU A 313 -9.46 -10.35 -18.19
CA LEU A 313 -8.78 -11.09 -19.24
C LEU A 313 -7.72 -10.23 -19.92
N PHE A 314 -8.07 -9.01 -20.30
CA PHE A 314 -7.13 -8.09 -20.97
C PHE A 314 -6.03 -7.59 -20.03
N LEU A 315 -6.34 -7.29 -18.77
CA LEU A 315 -5.32 -6.98 -17.76
C LEU A 315 -4.30 -8.12 -17.64
N LYS A 316 -4.79 -9.37 -17.55
CA LYS A 316 -3.92 -10.55 -17.46
C LYS A 316 -3.06 -10.75 -18.72
N VAL A 317 -3.62 -10.56 -19.91
CA VAL A 317 -2.89 -10.66 -21.18
C VAL A 317 -1.80 -9.58 -21.29
N CYS A 318 -2.08 -8.37 -20.83
CA CYS A 318 -1.11 -7.28 -20.83
C CYS A 318 -0.12 -7.30 -19.67
N GLY A 319 -0.22 -8.28 -18.76
CA GLY A 319 0.65 -8.40 -17.58
C GLY A 319 0.47 -7.25 -16.58
N LEU A 320 -0.75 -6.70 -16.49
CA LEU A 320 -1.09 -5.59 -15.58
C LEU A 320 -1.81 -6.12 -14.35
N GLU A 321 -1.52 -5.49 -13.22
CA GLU A 321 -2.07 -5.87 -11.92
C GLU A 321 -3.45 -5.25 -11.69
N ASN A 322 -4.23 -5.87 -10.80
CA ASN A 322 -5.50 -5.30 -10.33
C ASN A 322 -5.24 -4.25 -9.23
N ASN A 323 -4.87 -3.04 -9.65
CA ASN A 323 -4.66 -1.90 -8.76
C ASN A 323 -5.90 -0.97 -8.70
N ILE A 324 -5.79 0.14 -7.96
CA ILE A 324 -6.87 1.12 -7.81
C ILE A 324 -7.37 1.67 -9.17
N TYR A 325 -6.48 1.85 -10.15
CA TYR A 325 -6.86 2.30 -11.50
C TYR A 325 -7.71 1.26 -12.23
N ALA A 326 -7.38 -0.03 -12.09
CA ALA A 326 -8.21 -1.12 -12.62
C ALA A 326 -9.59 -1.12 -11.95
N GLN A 327 -9.66 -0.92 -10.63
CA GLN A 327 -10.93 -0.86 -9.91
C GLN A 327 -11.81 0.32 -10.33
N ILE A 328 -11.22 1.51 -10.53
CA ILE A 328 -11.93 2.67 -11.09
C ILE A 328 -12.47 2.35 -12.49
N ALA A 329 -11.67 1.67 -13.33
CA ALA A 329 -12.14 1.22 -14.65
C ALA A 329 -13.31 0.23 -14.54
N LEU A 330 -13.30 -0.69 -13.57
CA LEU A 330 -14.40 -1.63 -13.34
C LEU A 330 -15.69 -0.91 -12.94
N VAL A 331 -15.62 0.09 -12.04
CA VAL A 331 -16.78 0.91 -11.67
C VAL A 331 -17.30 1.71 -12.87
N MET A 332 -16.40 2.30 -13.66
CA MET A 332 -16.76 2.98 -14.91
C MET A 332 -17.45 2.04 -15.90
N LEU A 333 -16.99 0.79 -16.02
CA LEU A 333 -17.57 -0.23 -16.89
C LEU A 333 -19.00 -0.58 -16.50
N ILE A 334 -19.36 -0.55 -15.21
CA ILE A 334 -20.76 -0.75 -14.77
C ILE A 334 -21.68 0.26 -15.47
N GLY A 335 -21.29 1.54 -15.49
CA GLY A 335 -22.07 2.59 -16.15
C GLY A 335 -22.06 2.47 -17.67
N LEU A 336 -20.90 2.21 -18.28
CA LEU A 336 -20.76 2.14 -19.75
C LEU A 336 -21.49 0.94 -20.35
N LEU A 337 -21.33 -0.25 -19.75
CA LEU A 337 -22.03 -1.47 -20.15
C LEU A 337 -23.50 -1.40 -19.76
N GLY A 338 -23.79 -0.82 -18.59
CA GLY A 338 -25.14 -0.53 -18.13
C GLY A 338 -25.91 0.28 -19.15
N LYS A 339 -25.35 1.40 -19.67
CA LYS A 339 -25.98 2.21 -20.72
C LYS A 339 -26.40 1.38 -21.93
N ASN A 340 -25.51 0.52 -22.42
CA ASN A 340 -25.80 -0.31 -23.59
C ASN A 340 -26.93 -1.32 -23.33
N ALA A 341 -26.95 -1.91 -22.13
CA ALA A 341 -27.98 -2.86 -21.73
C ALA A 341 -29.33 -2.21 -21.44
N VAL A 342 -29.32 -1.08 -20.73
CA VAL A 342 -30.51 -0.27 -20.40
C VAL A 342 -31.22 0.17 -21.67
N LEU A 343 -30.49 0.71 -22.66
CA LEU A 343 -31.09 1.17 -23.92
C LEU A 343 -31.73 0.03 -24.74
N MET A 344 -31.19 -1.19 -24.64
CA MET A 344 -31.73 -2.36 -25.33
C MET A 344 -32.99 -2.88 -24.60
N VAL A 345 -32.93 -3.04 -23.28
CA VAL A 345 -34.06 -3.48 -22.46
C VAL A 345 -35.21 -2.48 -22.53
N GLU A 346 -34.93 -1.18 -22.42
CA GLU A 346 -35.93 -0.12 -22.50
C GLU A 346 -36.68 -0.15 -23.84
N TYR A 347 -35.95 -0.29 -24.96
CA TYR A 347 -36.59 -0.37 -26.27
C TYR A 347 -37.43 -1.66 -26.42
N ALA A 348 -36.97 -2.78 -25.86
CA ALA A 348 -37.74 -4.02 -25.85
C ALA A 348 -39.03 -3.88 -25.01
N VAL A 349 -38.97 -3.20 -23.87
CA VAL A 349 -40.14 -2.89 -23.03
C VAL A 349 -41.12 -1.99 -23.78
N GLN A 350 -40.64 -0.93 -24.43
CA GLN A 350 -41.50 -0.06 -25.25
C GLN A 350 -42.20 -0.82 -26.37
N ARG A 351 -41.50 -1.74 -27.04
CA ARG A 351 -42.06 -2.60 -28.10
C ARG A 351 -43.08 -3.61 -27.57
N LYS A 352 -42.81 -4.21 -26.41
CA LYS A 352 -43.79 -5.05 -25.70
C LYS A 352 -45.05 -4.26 -25.35
N ASN A 353 -44.90 -3.05 -24.83
CA ASN A 353 -46.02 -2.16 -24.49
C ASN A 353 -46.80 -1.70 -25.73
N ALA A 354 -46.17 -1.65 -26.90
CA ALA A 354 -46.83 -1.42 -28.19
C ALA A 354 -47.56 -2.65 -28.75
N GLY A 355 -47.58 -3.78 -28.02
CA GLY A 355 -48.33 -4.99 -28.37
C GLY A 355 -47.50 -6.09 -29.05
N GLU A 356 -46.18 -5.93 -29.20
CA GLU A 356 -45.32 -6.99 -29.76
C GLU A 356 -45.14 -8.15 -28.75
N ARG A 357 -45.05 -9.39 -29.26
CA ARG A 357 -44.70 -10.55 -28.42
C ARG A 357 -43.29 -10.36 -27.84
N ILE A 358 -43.04 -10.87 -26.63
CA ILE A 358 -41.75 -10.71 -25.92
C ILE A 358 -40.54 -11.07 -26.79
N SER A 359 -40.62 -12.17 -27.56
CA SER A 359 -39.55 -12.59 -28.47
C SER A 359 -39.35 -11.63 -29.64
N GLN A 360 -40.42 -11.11 -30.23
CA GLN A 360 -40.36 -10.14 -31.31
C GLN A 360 -39.82 -8.81 -30.80
N ALA A 361 -40.28 -8.34 -29.65
CA ALA A 361 -39.81 -7.12 -29.01
C ALA A 361 -38.30 -7.15 -28.72
N ALA A 362 -37.78 -8.30 -28.25
CA ALA A 362 -36.35 -8.49 -27.99
C ALA A 362 -35.52 -8.40 -29.29
N ILE A 363 -35.98 -9.03 -30.38
CA ILE A 363 -35.31 -9.01 -31.68
C ILE A 363 -35.37 -7.61 -32.29
N SER A 364 -36.55 -6.97 -32.29
CA SER A 364 -36.77 -5.61 -32.76
C SER A 364 -35.83 -4.62 -32.03
N ALA A 365 -35.67 -4.78 -30.72
CA ALA A 365 -34.76 -3.97 -29.92
C ALA A 365 -33.29 -4.21 -30.25
N ALA A 366 -32.89 -5.48 -30.39
CA ALA A 366 -31.52 -5.82 -30.79
C ALA A 366 -31.16 -5.19 -32.14
N VAL A 367 -32.02 -5.31 -33.15
CA VAL A 367 -31.80 -4.73 -34.49
C VAL A 367 -31.75 -3.20 -34.44
N ALA A 368 -32.70 -2.56 -33.77
CA ALA A 368 -32.77 -1.10 -33.71
C ALA A 368 -31.58 -0.48 -32.94
N ARG A 369 -31.07 -1.17 -31.92
CA ARG A 369 -29.97 -0.67 -31.06
C ARG A 369 -28.60 -1.16 -31.47
N PHE A 370 -28.49 -2.14 -32.37
CA PHE A 370 -27.21 -2.69 -32.84
C PHE A 370 -26.25 -1.59 -33.32
N ARG A 371 -26.70 -0.75 -34.26
CA ARG A 371 -25.86 0.31 -34.86
C ARG A 371 -25.45 1.39 -33.85
N PRO A 372 -26.36 1.99 -33.05
CA PRO A 372 -25.97 2.95 -32.01
C PRO A 372 -25.03 2.38 -30.93
N ILE A 373 -25.28 1.14 -30.47
CA ILE A 373 -24.44 0.49 -29.45
C ILE A 373 -23.02 0.29 -29.99
N LEU A 374 -22.88 -0.26 -31.21
CA LEU A 374 -21.56 -0.43 -31.82
C LEU A 374 -20.85 0.90 -32.06
N MET A 375 -21.56 1.92 -32.56
CA MET A 375 -20.98 3.25 -32.79
C MET A 375 -20.35 3.81 -31.50
N THR A 376 -21.11 3.82 -30.40
CA THR A 376 -20.60 4.37 -29.13
C THR A 376 -19.51 3.51 -28.51
N SER A 377 -19.59 2.18 -28.66
CA SER A 377 -18.59 1.26 -28.12
C SER A 377 -17.26 1.37 -28.85
N ILE A 378 -17.30 1.39 -30.18
CA ILE A 378 -16.11 1.53 -31.03
C ILE A 378 -15.48 2.90 -30.83
N ALA A 379 -16.27 3.97 -30.75
CA ALA A 379 -15.75 5.32 -30.48
C ALA A 379 -15.04 5.39 -29.12
N PHE A 380 -15.61 4.78 -28.08
CA PHE A 380 -14.99 4.71 -26.77
C PHE A 380 -13.69 3.89 -26.78
N ILE A 381 -13.71 2.70 -27.39
CA ILE A 381 -12.52 1.86 -27.54
C ILE A 381 -11.42 2.62 -28.29
N ALA A 382 -11.75 3.23 -29.43
CA ALA A 382 -10.81 4.00 -30.23
C ALA A 382 -10.21 5.19 -29.45
N GLY A 383 -11.02 5.88 -28.65
CA GLY A 383 -10.56 6.96 -27.79
C GLY A 383 -9.61 6.52 -26.67
N LEU A 384 -9.70 5.26 -26.22
CA LEU A 384 -8.84 4.71 -25.18
C LEU A 384 -7.61 3.96 -25.70
N ILE A 385 -7.52 3.66 -26.99
CA ILE A 385 -6.32 3.03 -27.61
C ILE A 385 -5.03 3.78 -27.23
N PRO A 386 -4.95 5.12 -27.27
CA PRO A 386 -3.73 5.83 -26.87
C PRO A 386 -3.31 5.58 -25.42
N MET A 387 -4.26 5.35 -24.50
CA MET A 387 -3.94 5.03 -23.10
C MET A 387 -3.36 3.62 -22.96
N VAL A 388 -3.85 2.65 -23.74
CA VAL A 388 -3.33 1.27 -23.73
C VAL A 388 -1.86 1.20 -24.15
N PHE A 389 -1.45 2.08 -25.07
CA PHE A 389 -0.08 2.19 -25.56
C PHE A 389 0.70 3.35 -24.95
N ALA A 390 0.21 3.96 -23.87
CA ALA A 390 0.87 5.10 -23.25
C ALA A 390 2.27 4.73 -22.74
N SER A 391 3.25 5.58 -23.05
CA SER A 391 4.65 5.44 -22.62
C SER A 391 5.14 6.71 -21.92
N GLY A 392 6.08 6.58 -20.99
CA GLY A 392 6.66 7.71 -20.26
C GLY A 392 6.14 7.83 -18.82
N ALA A 393 6.10 9.06 -18.30
CA ALA A 393 5.66 9.33 -16.93
C ALA A 393 4.20 8.92 -16.71
N GLY A 394 3.92 8.18 -15.65
CA GLY A 394 2.57 7.70 -15.33
C GLY A 394 2.00 6.65 -16.29
N ALA A 395 2.83 6.09 -17.19
CA ALA A 395 2.38 5.13 -18.20
C ALA A 395 1.68 3.91 -17.59
N VAL A 396 2.15 3.39 -16.46
CA VAL A 396 1.55 2.21 -15.80
C VAL A 396 0.08 2.47 -15.41
N GLY A 397 -0.23 3.64 -14.85
CA GLY A 397 -1.60 4.01 -14.49
C GLY A 397 -2.52 4.13 -15.71
N ASN A 398 -2.07 4.88 -16.73
CA ASN A 398 -2.81 5.07 -17.98
C ASN A 398 -3.05 3.75 -18.73
N ARG A 399 -2.03 2.88 -18.79
CA ARG A 399 -2.15 1.56 -19.41
C ARG A 399 -3.12 0.68 -18.64
N THR A 400 -3.12 0.72 -17.31
CA THR A 400 -4.02 -0.11 -16.49
C THR A 400 -5.48 0.29 -16.68
N ILE A 401 -5.82 1.57 -16.50
CA ILE A 401 -7.20 2.06 -16.68
C ILE A 401 -7.69 1.86 -18.12
N GLY A 402 -6.83 2.16 -19.11
CA GLY A 402 -7.15 2.02 -20.53
C GLY A 402 -7.37 0.57 -20.95
N THR A 403 -6.48 -0.34 -20.54
CA THR A 403 -6.55 -1.77 -20.91
C THR A 403 -7.78 -2.44 -20.30
N ALA A 404 -8.07 -2.18 -19.02
CA ALA A 404 -9.26 -2.70 -18.35
C ALA A 404 -10.54 -2.22 -19.04
N ALA A 405 -10.64 -0.92 -19.33
CA ALA A 405 -11.81 -0.33 -19.97
C ALA A 405 -12.00 -0.80 -21.43
N VAL A 406 -10.92 -0.88 -22.23
CA VAL A 406 -10.98 -1.40 -23.60
C VAL A 406 -11.38 -2.87 -23.63
N GLY A 407 -10.74 -3.70 -22.82
CA GLY A 407 -11.05 -5.13 -22.76
C GLY A 407 -12.47 -5.40 -22.28
N GLY A 408 -12.90 -4.68 -21.23
CA GLY A 408 -14.25 -4.80 -20.70
C GLY A 408 -15.32 -4.30 -21.66
N MET A 409 -15.07 -3.20 -22.38
CA MET A 409 -16.00 -2.69 -23.39
C MET A 409 -16.07 -3.60 -24.62
N LEU A 410 -14.96 -4.15 -25.08
CA LEU A 410 -14.92 -5.01 -26.26
C LEU A 410 -15.68 -6.31 -26.02
N ILE A 411 -15.32 -7.04 -24.96
CA ILE A 411 -16.00 -8.30 -24.61
C ILE A 411 -17.43 -8.03 -24.13
N GLY A 412 -17.63 -6.96 -23.37
CA GLY A 412 -18.94 -6.55 -22.90
C GLY A 412 -19.88 -6.20 -24.05
N THR A 413 -19.47 -5.42 -25.05
CA THR A 413 -20.34 -5.08 -26.19
C THR A 413 -20.63 -6.32 -27.05
N LEU A 414 -19.64 -7.16 -27.35
CA LEU A 414 -19.87 -8.39 -28.13
C LEU A 414 -20.79 -9.36 -27.40
N GLY A 415 -20.53 -9.60 -26.11
CA GLY A 415 -21.36 -10.44 -25.26
C GLY A 415 -22.76 -9.84 -25.06
N GLY A 416 -22.87 -8.53 -24.89
CA GLY A 416 -24.11 -7.82 -24.61
C GLY A 416 -25.08 -7.89 -25.78
N LEU A 417 -24.59 -7.71 -27.01
CA LEU A 417 -25.42 -7.80 -28.22
C LEU A 417 -26.09 -9.19 -28.36
N VAL A 418 -25.49 -10.25 -27.82
CA VAL A 418 -26.02 -11.62 -27.90
C VAL A 418 -26.80 -12.01 -26.64
N LEU A 419 -26.25 -11.72 -25.46
CA LEU A 419 -26.78 -12.18 -24.18
C LEU A 419 -27.97 -11.35 -23.69
N ILE A 420 -27.97 -10.03 -23.91
CA ILE A 420 -29.00 -9.14 -23.35
C ILE A 420 -30.40 -9.45 -23.91
N PRO A 421 -30.61 -9.67 -25.23
CA PRO A 421 -31.91 -10.08 -25.75
C PRO A 421 -32.39 -11.42 -25.17
N GLY A 422 -31.48 -12.37 -24.98
CA GLY A 422 -31.78 -13.67 -24.40
C GLY A 422 -32.15 -13.59 -22.91
N LEU A 423 -31.38 -12.81 -22.14
CA LEU A 423 -31.68 -12.54 -20.73
C LEU A 423 -33.01 -11.79 -20.60
N TYR A 424 -33.26 -10.79 -21.44
CA TYR A 424 -34.55 -10.09 -21.47
C TYR A 424 -35.71 -11.05 -21.72
N TYR A 425 -35.60 -11.96 -22.70
CA TYR A 425 -36.66 -12.94 -22.96
C TYR A 425 -36.98 -13.81 -21.73
N ILE A 426 -35.95 -14.28 -21.02
CA ILE A 426 -36.11 -15.11 -19.81
C ILE A 426 -36.82 -14.30 -18.71
N PHE A 427 -36.27 -13.15 -18.34
CA PHE A 427 -36.79 -12.35 -17.22
C PHE A 427 -38.13 -11.68 -17.52
N ALA A 428 -38.35 -11.23 -18.76
CA ALA A 428 -39.65 -10.69 -19.19
C ALA A 428 -40.71 -11.79 -19.24
N GLY A 429 -40.35 -13.03 -19.63
CA GLY A 429 -41.24 -14.18 -19.58
C GLY A 429 -41.60 -14.59 -18.14
N MET A 430 -40.64 -14.52 -17.22
CA MET A 430 -40.89 -14.71 -15.79
C MET A 430 -41.81 -13.61 -15.24
N ALA A 431 -41.59 -12.35 -15.61
CA ALA A 431 -42.43 -11.24 -15.20
C ALA A 431 -43.87 -11.38 -15.72
N ASP A 432 -44.05 -11.79 -16.97
CA ASP A 432 -45.38 -12.01 -17.54
C ASP A 432 -46.12 -13.14 -16.84
N LYS A 433 -45.44 -14.25 -16.54
CA LYS A 433 -46.01 -15.35 -15.74
C LYS A 433 -46.37 -14.90 -14.32
N LEU A 434 -45.55 -14.07 -13.70
CA LEU A 434 -45.81 -13.57 -12.35
C LEU A 434 -47.02 -12.62 -12.32
N VAL A 435 -47.13 -11.74 -13.31
CA VAL A 435 -48.27 -10.82 -13.47
C VAL A 435 -49.55 -11.60 -13.81
N HIS A 436 -49.50 -12.58 -14.71
CA HIS A 436 -50.65 -13.44 -14.98
C HIS A 436 -51.06 -14.26 -13.77
N TYR A 437 -50.11 -14.79 -13.00
CA TYR A 437 -50.37 -15.50 -11.75
C TYR A 437 -51.03 -14.60 -10.70
N GLN A 438 -50.60 -13.34 -10.55
CA GLN A 438 -51.26 -12.38 -9.66
C GLN A 438 -52.65 -11.97 -10.15
N LYS A 439 -52.89 -11.96 -11.47
CA LYS A 439 -54.20 -11.67 -12.07
C LYS A 439 -55.19 -12.83 -11.92
N GLU A 440 -54.71 -14.08 -11.98
CA GLU A 440 -55.50 -15.30 -11.78
C GLU A 440 -55.69 -15.64 -10.28
N LYS A 441 -54.77 -15.19 -9.41
CA LYS A 441 -54.87 -15.32 -7.95
C LYS A 441 -54.37 -14.05 -7.25
N PRO A 442 -55.25 -13.06 -7.00
CA PRO A 442 -54.89 -11.90 -6.20
C PRO A 442 -54.53 -12.35 -4.77
N LEU A 443 -53.37 -11.94 -4.26
CA LEU A 443 -52.97 -12.20 -2.87
C LEU A 443 -53.97 -11.63 -1.84
N SER A 444 -54.80 -10.67 -2.23
CA SER A 444 -55.93 -10.17 -1.43
C SER A 444 -57.06 -11.19 -1.33
N GLU A 445 -57.42 -11.87 -2.42
CA GLU A 445 -58.51 -12.86 -2.43
C GLU A 445 -58.14 -14.17 -1.74
N GLU A 446 -56.87 -14.58 -1.76
CA GLU A 446 -56.43 -15.81 -1.07
C GLU A 446 -56.42 -15.63 0.46
N LYS A 447 -56.17 -14.40 0.96
CA LYS A 447 -56.34 -14.05 2.37
C LYS A 447 -57.82 -13.95 2.75
N ASP A 448 -58.67 -13.37 1.92
CA ASP A 448 -60.12 -13.30 2.17
C ASP A 448 -60.81 -14.66 2.14
N LYS A 449 -60.42 -15.57 1.23
CA LYS A 449 -60.95 -16.95 1.23
C LYS A 449 -60.50 -17.74 2.46
N ARG A 450 -59.27 -17.52 2.96
CA ARG A 450 -58.83 -18.11 4.25
C ARG A 450 -59.57 -17.52 5.44
N TYR A 451 -59.81 -16.21 5.48
CA TYR A 451 -60.59 -15.56 6.54
C TYR A 451 -62.07 -15.97 6.51
N SER A 452 -62.67 -16.05 5.33
CA SER A 452 -64.05 -16.50 5.13
C SER A 452 -64.22 -17.98 5.51
N ASN A 453 -63.32 -18.88 5.07
CA ASN A 453 -63.37 -20.29 5.47
C ASN A 453 -63.09 -20.49 6.97
N LYS A 454 -62.29 -19.62 7.61
CA LYS A 454 -62.08 -19.66 9.05
C LYS A 454 -63.34 -19.21 9.81
N ARG A 455 -64.01 -18.14 9.36
CA ARG A 455 -65.31 -17.69 9.88
C ARG A 455 -66.41 -18.74 9.71
N ILE A 456 -66.49 -19.40 8.55
CA ILE A 456 -67.50 -20.44 8.28
C ILE A 456 -67.25 -21.67 9.17
N LYS A 457 -65.97 -22.03 9.42
CA LYS A 457 -65.63 -23.08 10.39
C LYS A 457 -65.97 -22.70 11.83
N GLU A 458 -65.69 -21.47 12.24
CA GLU A 458 -66.02 -20.97 13.58
C GLU A 458 -67.55 -20.85 13.78
N SER A 459 -68.32 -20.39 12.79
CA SER A 459 -69.79 -20.33 12.88
C SER A 459 -70.46 -21.71 12.84
N SER A 460 -69.87 -22.69 12.15
CA SER A 460 -70.36 -24.07 12.14
C SER A 460 -70.05 -24.86 13.42
N HIS A 461 -69.19 -24.32 14.28
CA HIS A 461 -68.91 -24.88 15.61
C HIS A 461 -69.87 -24.34 16.67
N ASP A 462 -70.30 -23.08 16.57
CA ASP A 462 -71.25 -22.46 17.52
C ASP A 462 -72.72 -22.88 17.31
N GLU A 463 -73.09 -23.50 16.19
CA GLU A 463 -74.45 -24.06 15.98
C GLU A 463 -74.60 -25.52 16.45
N ASN A 464 -73.56 -26.15 17.02
CA ASN A 464 -73.55 -27.54 17.47
C ASN A 464 -73.16 -27.73 18.96
N GLU A 465 -73.14 -26.67 19.77
CA GLU A 465 -73.19 -26.73 21.24
C GLU A 465 -74.55 -26.23 21.73
#